data_AF-A0A3D5Z0Y1-F1
#
_entry.id   AF-A0A3D5Z0Y1-F1
#
_cell.length_a   1.000
_cell.length_b   1.000
_cell.length_c   1.000
_cell.angle_alpha   90.00
_cell.angle_beta   90.00
_cell.angle_gamma   90.00
#
_symmetry.space_group_name_H-M   'P 1'
#
loop_
_entity.id
_entity.type
_entity.pdbx_description
1 polymer ?
#
loop_
_entity_poly.entity_id
_entity_poly.type
_entity_poly.pdbx_seq_one_letter_code
_entity_poly.pdbx_strand_id
1 'polypeptide(L)'
;MVTLDYKQLEGEALFYYYLLDHPDKEYASVIALLPYAVSDPDKAYELLAQAVRENRKFIAVYPGIEEVDTSRMDFIGGIIDGGLFLSEALEIDH
;
A
#
# COMPACT_ATOMS: atom_id res chain seq x y z
N MET A 1 26.82 4.23 3.95
CA MET A 1 25.40 3.97 4.23
C MET A 1 25.05 2.66 3.59
N VAL A 2 24.63 1.67 4.37
CA VAL A 2 24.07 0.42 3.83
C VAL A 2 22.70 0.79 3.29
N THR A 3 22.53 0.77 1.97
CA THR A 3 21.19 0.81 1.36
C THR A 3 20.54 -0.53 1.66
N LEU A 4 19.63 -0.55 2.64
CA LEU A 4 18.78 -1.70 2.88
C LEU A 4 17.94 -1.91 1.62
N ASP A 5 18.06 -3.08 0.99
CA ASP A 5 17.16 -3.46 -0.09
C ASP A 5 15.83 -3.86 0.52
N TYR A 6 14.93 -2.88 0.68
CA TYR A 6 13.64 -3.08 1.32
C TYR A 6 12.77 -4.12 0.60
N LYS A 7 13.08 -4.46 -0.67
CA LYS A 7 12.40 -5.54 -1.40
C LYS A 7 12.71 -6.93 -0.82
N GLN A 8 13.71 -7.03 0.06
CA GLN A 8 14.05 -8.24 0.80
C GLN A 8 13.37 -8.31 2.18
N LEU A 9 12.73 -7.22 2.61
CA LEU A 9 11.92 -7.22 3.83
C LEU A 9 10.56 -7.86 3.54
N GLU A 10 10.03 -8.58 4.52
CA GLU A 10 8.71 -9.19 4.46
C GLU A 10 7.97 -8.96 5.79
N GLY A 11 6.66 -9.23 5.79
CA GLY A 11 5.87 -9.22 7.00
C GLY A 11 5.81 -7.85 7.68
N GLU A 12 5.83 -7.89 9.02
CA GLU A 12 5.84 -6.72 9.89
C GLU A 12 7.06 -5.80 9.66
N ALA A 13 8.22 -6.36 9.32
CA ALA A 13 9.44 -5.57 9.09
C ALA A 13 9.31 -4.66 7.86
N LEU A 14 8.71 -5.17 6.77
CA LEU A 14 8.41 -4.38 5.59
C LEU A 14 7.41 -3.26 5.91
N PHE A 15 6.38 -3.57 6.69
CA PHE A 15 5.38 -2.61 7.11
C PHE A 15 6.00 -1.45 7.91
N TYR A 16 6.80 -1.75 8.94
CA TYR A 16 7.46 -0.70 9.72
C TYR A 16 8.51 0.08 8.94
N TYR A 17 9.21 -0.54 8.00
CA TYR A 17 10.07 0.19 7.07
C TYR A 17 9.29 1.26 6.31
N TYR A 18 8.10 0.93 5.77
CA TYR A 18 7.25 1.92 5.11
C TYR A 18 6.82 3.05 6.03
N LEU A 19 6.46 2.76 7.28
CA LEU A 19 6.00 3.78 8.22
C LEU A 19 7.12 4.69 8.73
N LEU A 20 8.28 4.12 9.05
CA LEU A 20 9.34 4.81 9.78
C LEU A 20 10.41 5.36 8.85
N ASP A 21 10.89 4.54 7.92
CA ASP A 21 12.14 4.78 7.19
C ASP A 21 11.93 5.15 5.71
N HIS A 22 10.81 4.76 5.11
CA HIS A 22 10.55 5.03 3.69
C HIS A 22 10.52 6.54 3.42
N PRO A 23 11.17 7.01 2.34
CA PRO A 23 11.32 8.45 2.06
C PRO A 23 10.01 9.10 1.61
N ASP A 24 9.12 8.35 0.96
CA ASP A 24 7.78 8.82 0.57
C ASP A 24 6.84 8.76 1.77
N LYS A 25 6.66 9.90 2.46
CA LYS A 25 5.82 10.03 3.65
C LYS A 25 4.33 10.13 3.34
N GLU A 26 3.97 10.56 2.14
CA GLU A 26 2.58 10.54 1.68
C GLU A 26 2.14 9.09 1.49
N TYR A 27 2.95 8.28 0.79
CA TYR A 27 2.66 6.86 0.64
C TYR A 27 2.71 6.10 1.96
N ALA A 28 3.63 6.44 2.87
CA ALA A 28 3.66 5.86 4.21
C ALA A 28 2.32 6.06 4.95
N SER A 29 1.67 7.21 4.76
CA SER A 29 0.37 7.51 5.36
C SER A 29 -0.75 6.65 4.77
N VAL A 30 -0.65 6.26 3.49
CA VAL A 30 -1.55 5.28 2.85
C VAL A 30 -1.31 3.87 3.39
N ILE A 31 -0.06 3.45 3.54
CA ILE A 31 0.28 2.12 4.12
C ILE A 31 -0.23 2.00 5.56
N ALA A 32 -0.19 3.08 6.35
CA ALA A 32 -0.73 3.10 7.70
C ALA A 32 -2.24 2.76 7.78
N LEU A 33 -2.98 2.90 6.67
CA LEU A 33 -4.40 2.59 6.60
C LEU A 33 -4.70 1.10 6.36
N LEU A 34 -3.70 0.33 5.91
CA LEU A 34 -3.87 -1.07 5.51
C LEU A 34 -4.42 -1.98 6.63
N PRO A 35 -3.97 -1.88 7.90
CA PRO A 35 -4.54 -2.67 8.98
C PRO A 35 -6.02 -2.37 9.24
N TYR A 36 -6.46 -1.13 9.01
CA TYR A 36 -7.86 -0.74 9.17
C TYR A 36 -8.73 -1.29 8.04
N ALA A 37 -8.22 -1.22 6.80
CA ALA A 37 -8.93 -1.75 5.63
C ALA A 37 -9.13 -3.26 5.72
N VAL A 38 -8.13 -3.99 6.21
CA VAL A 38 -8.12 -5.47 6.20
C VAL A 38 -8.70 -6.04 7.50
N SER A 39 -8.60 -5.33 8.62
CA SER A 39 -8.99 -5.79 9.98
C SER A 39 -8.29 -7.07 10.45
N ASP A 40 -7.20 -7.46 9.77
CA ASP A 40 -6.33 -8.60 10.09
C ASP A 40 -4.88 -8.18 9.79
N PRO A 41 -4.01 -8.02 10.81
CA PRO A 41 -2.63 -7.58 10.63
C PRO A 41 -1.78 -8.51 9.77
N ASP A 42 -1.92 -9.83 9.93
CA ASP A 42 -1.10 -10.80 9.20
C ASP A 42 -1.42 -10.73 7.70
N LYS A 43 -2.72 -10.68 7.39
CA LYS A 43 -3.19 -10.49 6.01
C LYS A 43 -2.77 -9.13 5.44
N ALA A 44 -2.75 -8.07 6.24
CA ALA A 44 -2.25 -6.76 5.81
C ALA A 44 -0.77 -6.83 5.41
N TYR A 45 0.06 -7.55 6.19
CA TYR A 45 1.48 -7.72 5.85
C TYR A 45 1.70 -8.56 4.59
N GLU A 46 0.93 -9.64 4.42
CA GLU A 46 0.98 -10.47 3.23
C GLU A 46 0.60 -9.67 1.97
N LEU A 47 -0.47 -8.87 2.05
CA LEU A 47 -0.90 -8.00 0.95
C LEU A 47 0.16 -6.95 0.60
N LEU A 48 0.81 -6.35 1.59
CA LEU A 48 1.88 -5.39 1.35
C LEU A 48 3.08 -6.04 0.65
N ALA A 49 3.51 -7.21 1.12
CA ALA A 49 4.62 -7.93 0.49
C ALA A 49 4.28 -8.33 -0.95
N GLN A 50 3.05 -8.79 -1.20
CA GLN A 50 2.58 -9.10 -2.54
C GLN A 50 2.57 -7.86 -3.45
N ALA A 51 2.04 -6.73 -2.97
CA ALA A 51 2.00 -5.49 -3.75
C ALA A 51 3.41 -5.02 -4.17
N VAL A 52 4.39 -5.11 -3.26
CA VAL A 52 5.79 -4.78 -3.57
C VAL A 52 6.39 -5.71 -4.62
N ARG A 53 6.15 -7.02 -4.52
CA ARG A 53 6.63 -8.00 -5.52
C ARG A 53 5.98 -7.79 -6.90
N GLU A 54 4.71 -7.44 -6.92
CA GLU A 54 3.93 -7.21 -8.14
C GLU A 54 4.09 -5.79 -8.71
N ASN A 55 4.89 -4.94 -8.06
CA ASN A 55 5.07 -3.53 -8.42
C ASN A 55 3.73 -2.76 -8.49
N ARG A 56 2.85 -3.02 -7.51
CA ARG A 56 1.54 -2.39 -7.34
C ARG A 56 1.56 -1.43 -6.16
N LYS A 57 0.65 -0.46 -6.14
CA LYS A 57 0.55 0.55 -5.08
C LYS A 57 -0.83 0.60 -4.45
N PHE A 58 -0.86 0.80 -3.14
CA PHE A 58 -2.10 1.10 -2.44
C PHE A 58 -2.52 2.55 -2.70
N ILE A 59 -3.82 2.77 -2.87
CA ILE A 59 -4.41 4.08 -3.15
C ILE A 59 -5.59 4.25 -2.20
N ALA A 60 -5.56 5.31 -1.39
CA ALA A 60 -6.69 5.71 -0.57
C ALA A 60 -7.58 6.65 -1.38
N VAL A 61 -8.87 6.33 -1.49
CA VAL A 61 -9.86 7.12 -2.23
C VAL A 61 -10.93 7.60 -1.26
N TYR A 62 -11.11 8.92 -1.21
CA TYR A 62 -12.11 9.60 -0.38
C TYR A 62 -13.18 10.23 -1.29
N PRO A 63 -14.39 9.68 -1.35
CA PRO A 63 -15.46 10.21 -2.18
C PRO A 63 -15.73 11.69 -1.89
N GLY A 64 -15.83 12.50 -2.95
CA GLY A 64 -16.12 13.94 -2.84
C GLY A 64 -14.91 14.84 -2.58
N ILE A 65 -13.70 14.28 -2.43
CA ILE A 65 -12.45 15.06 -2.43
C ILE A 65 -11.87 15.10 -3.85
N GLU A 66 -11.69 13.94 -4.48
CA GLU A 66 -11.12 13.80 -5.82
C GLU A 66 -11.83 12.65 -6.57
N GLU A 67 -12.01 12.81 -7.88
CA GLU A 67 -12.49 11.74 -8.74
C GLU A 67 -11.31 10.87 -9.18
N VAL A 68 -11.18 9.70 -8.55
CA VAL A 68 -10.19 8.68 -8.92
C VAL A 68 -10.90 7.57 -9.67
N ASP A 69 -10.46 7.27 -10.90
CA ASP A 69 -10.94 6.10 -11.64
C ASP A 69 -10.41 4.82 -10.99
N THR A 70 -11.30 4.12 -10.28
CA THR A 70 -11.00 2.87 -9.58
C THR A 70 -11.44 1.63 -10.36
N SER A 71 -11.93 1.79 -11.60
CA SER A 71 -12.53 0.69 -12.37
C SER A 71 -11.60 -0.48 -12.66
N ARG A 72 -10.28 -0.26 -12.60
CA ARG A 72 -9.24 -1.27 -12.81
C ARG A 72 -8.45 -1.61 -11.53
N MET A 73 -8.89 -1.12 -10.38
CA MET A 73 -8.21 -1.35 -9.11
C MET A 73 -8.91 -2.43 -8.30
N ASP A 74 -8.15 -3.19 -7.53
CA ASP A 74 -8.72 -4.15 -6.59
C ASP A 74 -9.13 -3.44 -5.31
N PHE A 75 -10.39 -3.60 -4.89
CA PHE A 75 -10.84 -3.08 -3.60
C PHE A 75 -10.31 -3.95 -2.46
N ILE A 76 -9.56 -3.35 -1.53
CA ILE A 76 -8.93 -4.03 -0.40
C ILE A 76 -9.83 -3.98 0.83
N GLY A 77 -10.43 -2.82 1.11
CA GLY A 77 -11.30 -2.64 2.27
C GLY A 77 -11.68 -1.19 2.54
N GLY A 78 -12.61 -1.01 3.47
CA GLY A 78 -13.08 0.31 3.90
C GLY A 78 -12.10 0.98 4.85
N ILE A 79 -11.88 2.27 4.66
CA ILE A 79 -11.14 3.14 5.60
C ILE A 79 -12.10 4.24 6.10
N ILE A 80 -11.65 5.06 7.06
CA ILE A 80 -12.49 6.17 7.52
C ILE A 80 -12.84 7.09 6.33
N ASP A 81 -14.14 7.32 6.11
CA ASP A 81 -14.66 8.16 5.03
C ASP A 81 -14.21 7.79 3.60
N GLY A 82 -13.75 6.56 3.36
CA GLY A 82 -13.21 6.17 2.06
C GLY A 82 -12.97 4.68 1.87
N GLY A 83 -12.25 4.35 0.81
CA GLY A 83 -11.82 2.98 0.48
C GLY A 83 -10.33 2.91 0.19
N LEU A 84 -9.71 1.78 0.55
CA LEU A 84 -8.36 1.45 0.14
C LEU A 84 -8.41 0.49 -1.05
N PHE A 85 -7.65 0.82 -2.09
CA PHE A 85 -7.58 0.10 -3.34
C PHE A 85 -6.13 -0.30 -3.62
N LEU A 86 -5.93 -1.31 -4.45
CA LEU A 86 -4.63 -1.72 -4.97
C LEU A 86 -4.62 -1.52 -6.48
N SER A 87 -3.67 -0.72 -6.96
CA SER A 87 -3.53 -0.37 -8.38
C SER A 87 -3.29 -1.60 -9.26
N GLU A 88 -3.39 -1.45 -10.57
CA GLU A 88 -2.77 -2.39 -11.51
C GLU A 88 -1.24 -2.43 -11.30
N ALA A 89 -0.58 -3.48 -11.79
CA ALA A 89 0.88 -3.53 -11.82
C ALA A 89 1.40 -2.37 -12.67
N LEU A 90 2.34 -1.60 -12.13
CA LEU A 90 2.98 -0.54 -12.90
C LEU A 90 3.85 -1.20 -13.97
N GLU A 91 3.50 -0.98 -15.25
CA GLU A 91 4.34 -1.40 -16.37
C GLU A 91 5.71 -0.73 -16.22
N ILE A 92 6.77 -1.55 -16.24
CA ILE A 92 8.14 -1.02 -16.32
C ILE A 92 8.35 -0.67 -17.79
N ASP A 93 8.31 0.62 -18.13
CA ASP A 93 8.81 1.12 -19.42
C ASP A 93 10.25 0.60 -19.60
N HIS A 94 10.43 -0.23 -20.62
CA HIS A 94 11.70 -0.86 -21.02
C HIS A 94 12.59 0.08 -21.82
#